data_AF-A0A9D9LSJ9-F1
#
_entry.id   AF-A0A9D9LSJ9-F1
#
_cell.length_a   1.000
_cell.length_b   1.000
_cell.length_c   1.000
_cell.angle_alpha   90.00
_cell.angle_beta   90.00
_cell.angle_gamma   90.00
#
_symmetry.space_group_name_H-M   'P 1'
#
loop_
_entity.id
_entity.type
_entity.pdbx_description
1 polymer ?
#
loop_
_entity_poly.entity_id
_entity_poly.type
_entity_poly.pdbx_seq_one_letter_code
_entity_poly.pdbx_strand_id
1 'polypeptide(L)'
;DVDFIFGQSPASVFENCEIKSLMRAVKEPGKAQEMGYIAAPSTLKGDKGYLFYKCHLTSNIEDPHFIFLGRVWHPTSEKREVQGGICFRECQIDVKVRENAWKPWSWDKKDKNGKVILDANGKKQKIYFPVENELLFEYKNTGKYATKGGNRRQLTDAQAVNYTPEKFLGDWKPVKRV
;
A
#
# COMPACT_ATOMS: atom_id res chain seq x y z
N ASP A 1 -0.14 11.47 6.48
CA ASP A 1 -0.65 10.42 7.40
C ASP A 1 0.08 9.10 7.20
N VAL A 2 -0.03 8.19 8.15
CA VAL A 2 0.65 6.87 8.11
C VAL A 2 -0.41 5.78 8.16
N ASP A 3 -0.43 4.91 7.15
CA ASP A 3 -1.24 3.69 7.09
C ASP A 3 -2.73 3.92 7.39
N PHE A 4 -3.32 4.97 6.83
CA PHE A 4 -4.68 5.35 7.22
C PHE A 4 -5.77 4.43 6.62
N ILE A 5 -5.41 3.56 5.68
CA ILE A 5 -6.22 2.42 5.23
C ILE A 5 -5.42 1.13 5.45
N PHE A 6 -5.71 0.37 6.50
CA PHE A 6 -4.89 -0.77 6.91
C PHE A 6 -5.75 -1.94 7.40
N GLY A 7 -5.14 -3.13 7.44
CA GLY A 7 -5.79 -4.33 7.97
C GLY A 7 -5.78 -5.52 7.02
N GLN A 8 -6.32 -6.63 7.53
CA GLN A 8 -6.61 -7.81 6.74
C GLN A 8 -7.97 -7.63 6.06
N SER A 9 -8.05 -7.89 4.75
CA SER A 9 -9.32 -7.97 4.06
C SER A 9 -9.27 -9.03 2.96
N PRO A 10 -10.28 -9.91 2.86
CA PRO A 10 -10.40 -10.83 1.74
C PRO A 10 -10.64 -10.08 0.43
N ALA A 11 -11.50 -9.06 0.47
CA ALA A 11 -11.73 -8.11 -0.61
C ALA A 11 -12.38 -6.83 -0.07
N SER A 12 -11.84 -5.67 -0.44
CA SER A 12 -12.43 -4.36 -0.20
C SER A 12 -12.35 -3.51 -1.46
N VAL A 13 -13.43 -2.78 -1.75
CA VAL A 13 -13.50 -1.85 -2.88
C VAL A 13 -13.75 -0.45 -2.35
N PHE A 14 -12.89 0.47 -2.76
CA PHE A 14 -13.06 1.91 -2.59
C PHE A 14 -13.37 2.46 -3.98
N GLU A 15 -14.61 2.86 -4.21
CA GLU A 15 -15.06 3.32 -5.53
C GLU A 15 -15.42 4.80 -5.48
N ASN A 16 -14.92 5.59 -6.44
CA ASN A 16 -15.22 7.03 -6.58
C ASN A 16 -14.99 7.85 -5.30
N CYS A 17 -13.97 7.49 -4.52
CA CYS A 17 -13.60 8.19 -3.28
C CYS A 17 -12.51 9.25 -3.52
N GLU A 18 -12.49 10.29 -2.69
CA GLU A 18 -11.28 11.10 -2.46
C GLU A 18 -10.42 10.41 -1.39
N ILE A 19 -9.14 10.19 -1.71
CA ILE A 19 -8.15 9.61 -0.80
C ILE A 19 -7.10 10.69 -0.50
N LYS A 20 -7.32 11.44 0.58
CA LYS A 20 -6.54 12.64 0.90
C LYS A 20 -5.40 12.33 1.87
N SER A 21 -4.16 12.54 1.42
CA SER A 21 -2.97 12.44 2.28
C SER A 21 -2.70 13.77 2.98
N LEU A 22 -2.54 13.77 4.31
CA LEU A 22 -2.27 15.00 5.05
C LEU A 22 -0.77 15.22 5.34
N MET A 23 -0.40 16.49 5.28
CA MET A 23 0.88 17.03 5.73
C MET A 23 1.14 16.68 7.19
N ARG A 24 2.40 16.35 7.51
CA ARG A 24 2.86 16.06 8.88
C ARG A 24 4.00 16.98 9.25
N ALA A 25 4.29 17.06 10.55
CA ALA A 25 5.42 17.82 11.07
C ALA A 25 6.73 17.45 10.34
N VAL A 26 7.41 18.49 9.84
CA VAL A 26 8.73 18.38 9.21
C VAL A 26 9.77 18.28 10.32
N LYS A 27 10.58 17.23 10.28
CA LYS A 27 11.63 16.96 11.27
C LYS A 27 12.98 17.51 10.84
N GLU A 28 13.23 17.57 9.54
CA GLU A 28 14.48 18.05 8.95
C GLU A 28 14.19 19.11 7.88
N PRO A 29 14.20 20.41 8.24
CA PRO A 29 13.98 21.50 7.30
C PRO A 29 14.95 21.44 6.12
N GLY A 30 14.46 21.74 4.92
CA GLY A 30 15.27 21.77 3.69
C GLY A 30 15.56 20.39 3.06
N LYS A 31 15.11 19.28 3.67
CA LYS A 31 15.19 17.94 3.06
C LYS A 31 13.82 17.39 2.72
N ALA A 32 13.74 16.69 1.59
CA ALA A 32 12.56 15.92 1.24
C ALA A 32 12.30 14.85 2.32
N GLN A 33 11.07 14.80 2.82
CA GLN A 33 10.65 13.91 3.90
C GLN A 33 9.46 13.08 3.46
N GLU A 34 9.44 11.83 3.90
CA GLU A 34 8.28 10.96 3.81
C GLU A 34 7.16 11.45 4.74
N MET A 35 5.97 11.64 4.18
CA MET A 35 4.76 12.01 4.92
C MET A 35 3.87 10.79 5.26
N GLY A 36 4.16 9.65 4.65
CA GLY A 36 3.67 8.33 5.03
C GLY A 36 3.09 7.53 3.87
N TYR A 37 2.02 6.79 4.14
CA TYR A 37 1.50 5.71 3.28
C TYR A 37 -0.02 5.81 3.19
N ILE A 38 -0.57 5.62 1.99
CA ILE A 38 -2.03 5.52 1.84
C ILE A 38 -2.54 4.24 2.49
N ALA A 39 -1.94 3.10 2.12
CA ALA A 39 -2.43 1.81 2.55
C ALA A 39 -1.37 0.88 3.15
N ALA A 40 -1.81 0.04 4.07
CA ALA A 40 -1.02 -1.03 4.67
C ALA A 40 -1.81 -2.35 4.73
N PRO A 41 -2.01 -3.02 3.58
CA PRO A 41 -2.72 -4.30 3.54
C PRO A 41 -1.93 -5.37 4.28
N SER A 42 -2.62 -6.16 5.10
CA SER A 42 -2.16 -7.43 5.66
C SER A 42 -3.01 -8.59 5.16
N THR A 43 -3.34 -8.54 3.87
CA THR A 43 -4.14 -9.53 3.13
C THR A 43 -3.54 -10.93 3.26
N LEU A 44 -4.36 -11.96 3.40
CA LEU A 44 -3.88 -13.34 3.42
C LEU A 44 -3.62 -13.84 2.00
N LYS A 45 -2.71 -14.78 1.85
CA LYS A 45 -2.48 -15.40 0.55
C LYS A 45 -3.74 -16.07 0.02
N GLY A 46 -4.05 -15.79 -1.25
CA GLY A 46 -5.27 -16.25 -1.93
C GLY A 46 -6.41 -15.22 -1.91
N ASP A 47 -6.36 -14.25 -1.01
CA ASP A 47 -7.30 -13.13 -0.97
C ASP A 47 -6.88 -12.01 -1.93
N LYS A 48 -7.82 -11.11 -2.24
CA LYS A 48 -7.62 -10.00 -3.18
C LYS A 48 -7.13 -8.72 -2.53
N GLY A 49 -7.47 -8.49 -1.27
CA GLY A 49 -7.11 -7.26 -0.56
C GLY A 49 -7.90 -6.06 -1.06
N TYR A 50 -7.22 -4.97 -1.41
CA TYR A 50 -7.85 -3.67 -1.67
C TYR A 50 -7.90 -3.34 -3.17
N LEU A 51 -9.05 -2.88 -3.64
CA LEU A 51 -9.20 -2.24 -4.94
C LEU A 51 -9.62 -0.79 -4.73
N PHE A 52 -8.74 0.14 -5.11
CA PHE A 52 -9.09 1.54 -5.29
C PHE A 52 -9.49 1.72 -6.75
N TYR A 53 -10.77 1.99 -6.99
CA TYR A 53 -11.34 2.09 -8.32
C TYR A 53 -11.88 3.50 -8.56
N LYS A 54 -11.33 4.18 -9.58
CA LYS A 54 -11.75 5.55 -9.95
C LYS A 54 -11.68 6.56 -8.79
N CYS A 55 -10.77 6.33 -7.85
CA CYS A 55 -10.52 7.28 -6.77
C CYS A 55 -9.66 8.46 -7.23
N HIS A 56 -9.78 9.59 -6.52
CA HIS A 56 -8.89 10.74 -6.65
C HIS A 56 -7.96 10.82 -5.45
N LEU A 57 -6.66 10.67 -5.66
CA LEU A 57 -5.63 10.76 -4.63
C LEU A 57 -5.13 12.20 -4.55
N THR A 58 -5.53 12.91 -3.49
CA THR A 58 -5.26 14.34 -3.25
C THR A 58 -4.36 14.54 -2.04
N SER A 59 -3.88 15.77 -1.84
CA SER A 59 -3.01 16.09 -0.72
C SER A 59 -2.88 17.59 -0.45
N ASN A 60 -2.53 17.94 0.79
CA ASN A 60 -2.01 19.25 1.17
C ASN A 60 -0.50 19.22 1.52
N ILE A 61 0.20 18.14 1.14
CA ILE A 61 1.64 18.00 1.34
C ILE A 61 2.38 18.96 0.42
N GLU A 62 3.26 19.75 1.02
CA GLU A 62 4.08 20.73 0.31
C GLU A 62 5.36 20.09 -0.25
N ASP A 63 5.90 20.67 -1.32
CA ASP A 63 7.24 20.32 -1.79
C ASP A 63 8.30 20.67 -0.73
N PRO A 64 9.38 19.88 -0.60
CA PRO A 64 9.76 18.76 -1.47
C PRO A 64 9.24 17.39 -0.99
N HIS A 65 8.30 17.34 -0.04
CA HIS A 65 7.86 16.13 0.65
C HIS A 65 6.98 15.22 -0.20
N PHE A 66 6.83 13.95 0.18
CA PHE A 66 6.17 12.94 -0.64
C PHE A 66 5.55 11.81 0.19
N ILE A 67 4.74 10.97 -0.46
CA ILE A 67 4.19 9.73 0.11
C ILE A 67 4.66 8.48 -0.64
N PHE A 68 4.27 7.34 -0.11
CA PHE A 68 4.21 6.04 -0.78
C PHE A 68 2.74 5.63 -0.98
N LEU A 69 2.44 4.91 -2.07
CA LEU A 69 1.11 4.33 -2.28
C LEU A 69 0.76 3.32 -1.19
N GLY A 70 1.76 2.62 -0.65
CA GLY A 70 1.55 1.76 0.50
C GLY A 70 2.78 1.00 0.94
N ARG A 71 2.58 0.18 1.96
CA ARG A 71 3.56 -0.78 2.48
C ARG A 71 2.90 -2.10 2.84
N VAL A 72 3.66 -3.19 2.81
CA VAL A 72 3.10 -4.54 3.00
C VAL A 72 3.12 -4.95 4.46
N TRP A 73 2.06 -4.66 5.21
CA TRP A 73 2.08 -4.96 6.64
C TRP A 73 1.95 -6.47 6.90
N HIS A 74 2.92 -7.06 7.59
CA HIS A 74 2.95 -8.50 7.91
C HIS A 74 2.81 -8.79 9.41
N PRO A 75 1.66 -8.54 10.06
CA PRO A 75 1.50 -8.53 11.52
C PRO A 75 2.22 -9.69 12.24
N THR A 76 3.02 -9.40 13.27
CA THR A 76 3.75 -10.46 14.02
C THR A 76 2.84 -11.48 14.71
N SER A 77 1.58 -11.10 14.96
CA SER A 77 0.54 -11.96 15.53
C SER A 77 -0.09 -12.90 14.50
N GLU A 78 -0.02 -12.58 13.20
CA GLU A 78 -0.57 -13.42 12.15
C GLU A 78 0.34 -14.63 11.93
N LYS A 79 -0.29 -15.82 11.84
CA LYS A 79 0.41 -17.11 11.69
C LYS A 79 0.19 -17.74 10.33
N ARG A 80 -0.83 -17.30 9.60
CA ARG A 80 -1.09 -17.67 8.21
C ARG A 80 -0.15 -16.90 7.28
N GLU A 81 -0.03 -17.39 6.05
CA GLU A 81 0.75 -16.70 5.04
C GLU A 81 0.04 -15.40 4.62
N VAL A 82 0.71 -14.27 4.85
CA VAL A 82 0.27 -12.93 4.41
C VAL A 82 0.87 -12.67 3.03
N GLN A 83 0.05 -12.11 2.15
CA GLN A 83 0.46 -11.57 0.86
C GLN A 83 -0.37 -10.31 0.61
N GLY A 84 0.18 -9.14 0.95
CA GLY A 84 -0.46 -7.84 0.86
C GLY A 84 -0.99 -7.57 -0.55
N GLY A 85 -2.31 -7.35 -0.64
CA GLY A 85 -3.02 -7.13 -1.91
C GLY A 85 -3.56 -5.72 -2.01
N ILE A 86 -3.17 -5.00 -3.07
CA ILE A 86 -3.68 -3.67 -3.40
C ILE A 86 -3.55 -3.37 -4.89
N CYS A 87 -4.62 -2.82 -5.47
CA CYS A 87 -4.62 -2.26 -6.81
C CYS A 87 -5.18 -0.84 -6.81
N PHE A 88 -4.44 0.11 -7.38
CA PHE A 88 -4.96 1.42 -7.78
C PHE A 88 -5.32 1.37 -9.26
N ARG A 89 -6.62 1.41 -9.56
CA ARG A 89 -7.18 1.24 -10.88
C ARG A 89 -7.94 2.48 -11.32
N GLU A 90 -7.56 3.03 -12.46
CA GLU A 90 -8.21 4.19 -13.09
C GLU A 90 -8.29 5.38 -12.12
N CYS A 91 -7.33 5.48 -11.20
CA CYS A 91 -7.26 6.56 -10.22
C CYS A 91 -6.55 7.79 -10.80
N GLN A 92 -7.00 8.97 -10.39
CA GLN A 92 -6.27 10.21 -10.60
C GLN A 92 -5.29 10.44 -9.44
N ILE A 93 -4.00 10.57 -9.72
CA ILE A 93 -2.92 10.69 -8.72
C ILE A 93 -2.29 12.08 -8.78
N ASP A 94 -2.77 12.98 -7.92
CA ASP A 94 -2.30 14.37 -7.82
C ASP A 94 -1.52 14.65 -6.52
N VAL A 95 -1.30 13.62 -5.70
CA VAL A 95 -0.33 13.66 -4.60
C VAL A 95 1.05 13.24 -5.07
N LYS A 96 2.10 13.93 -4.60
CA LYS A 96 3.48 13.57 -4.89
C LYS A 96 3.85 12.19 -4.31
N VAL A 97 4.02 11.22 -5.19
CA VAL A 97 4.44 9.84 -4.85
C VAL A 97 5.92 9.67 -5.16
N ARG A 98 6.66 8.99 -4.29
CA ARG A 98 8.05 8.58 -4.57
C ARG A 98 8.10 7.63 -5.78
N GLU A 99 9.19 7.68 -6.54
CA GLU A 99 9.42 6.79 -7.69
C GLU A 99 9.23 5.30 -7.34
N ASN A 100 9.89 4.83 -6.29
CA ASN A 100 9.59 3.54 -5.68
C ASN A 100 8.39 3.70 -4.75
N ALA A 101 7.19 3.61 -5.31
CA ALA A 101 5.94 3.94 -4.64
C ALA A 101 5.54 2.99 -3.51
N TRP A 102 6.12 1.79 -3.45
CA TRP A 102 5.80 0.78 -2.43
C TRP A 102 6.96 0.56 -1.46
N LYS A 103 6.68 0.41 -0.17
CA LYS A 103 7.69 0.05 0.84
C LYS A 103 7.60 -1.41 1.28
N PRO A 104 8.76 -2.11 1.39
CA PRO A 104 8.81 -3.41 2.00
C PRO A 104 8.57 -3.29 3.51
N TRP A 105 8.38 -4.44 4.14
CA TRP A 105 8.20 -4.51 5.58
C TRP A 105 9.27 -5.36 6.23
N SER A 106 9.56 -5.09 7.50
CA SER A 106 10.53 -5.89 8.24
C SER A 106 10.24 -5.94 9.72
N TRP A 107 10.56 -7.08 10.31
CA TRP A 107 10.57 -7.30 11.75
C TRP A 107 11.97 -7.42 12.29
N ASP A 108 12.17 -6.97 13.52
CA ASP A 108 13.36 -7.37 14.27
C ASP A 108 13.22 -8.86 14.63
N LYS A 109 14.23 -9.66 14.29
CA LYS A 109 14.25 -11.10 14.60
C LYS A 109 14.35 -11.28 16.11
N LYS A 110 13.56 -12.18 16.67
CA LYS A 110 13.55 -12.48 18.11
C LYS A 110 13.95 -13.93 18.38
N ASP A 111 14.59 -14.17 19.53
CA ASP A 111 14.86 -15.52 20.03
C ASP A 111 13.60 -16.16 20.64
N LYS A 112 13.72 -17.40 21.13
CA LYS A 112 12.62 -18.16 21.76
C LYS A 112 12.01 -17.48 23.00
N ASN A 113 12.73 -16.54 23.61
CA ASN A 113 12.29 -15.78 24.78
C ASN A 113 11.78 -14.37 24.41
N GLY A 114 11.72 -14.04 23.12
CA GLY A 114 11.24 -12.75 22.62
C GLY A 114 12.29 -11.63 22.61
N LYS A 115 13.57 -11.92 22.89
CA LYS A 115 14.65 -10.92 22.85
C LYS A 115 15.11 -10.70 21.40
N VAL A 116 15.32 -9.44 21.02
CA VAL A 116 15.85 -9.09 19.69
C VAL A 116 17.25 -9.67 19.51
N ILE A 117 17.46 -10.36 18.39
CA ILE A 117 18.74 -10.94 18.00
C ILE A 117 19.60 -9.86 17.36
N LEU A 118 20.85 -9.74 17.82
CA LEU A 118 21.87 -8.86 17.25
C LEU A 118 22.88 -9.69 16.43
N ASP A 119 23.46 -9.09 15.39
CA ASP A 119 24.64 -9.64 14.73
C ASP A 119 25.93 -9.37 15.51
N ALA A 120 27.06 -9.84 15.00
CA ALA A 120 28.37 -9.71 15.65
C ALA A 120 28.80 -8.24 15.89
N ASN A 121 28.20 -7.28 15.20
CA ASN A 121 28.48 -5.85 15.33
C ASN A 121 27.43 -5.12 16.19
N GLY A 122 26.52 -5.86 16.85
CA GLY A 122 25.46 -5.29 17.67
C GLY A 122 24.27 -4.73 16.88
N LYS A 123 24.18 -4.98 15.56
CA LYS A 123 23.04 -4.52 14.75
C LYS A 123 21.91 -5.53 14.80
N LYS A 124 20.67 -5.03 14.89
CA LYS A 124 19.47 -5.87 14.92
C LYS A 124 19.33 -6.69 13.63
N GLN A 125 19.18 -8.00 13.78
CA GLN A 125 18.81 -8.86 12.67
C GLN A 125 17.34 -8.68 12.31
N LYS A 126 17.00 -8.83 11.02
CA LYS A 126 15.66 -8.57 10.51
C LYS A 126 15.10 -9.73 9.70
N ILE A 127 13.79 -9.89 9.77
CA ILE A 127 12.98 -10.70 8.83
C ILE A 127 12.40 -9.71 7.83
N TYR A 128 12.56 -9.95 6.54
CA TYR A 128 12.16 -9.04 5.47
C TYR A 128 11.01 -9.61 4.64
N PHE A 129 10.06 -8.74 4.31
CA PHE A 129 8.93 -9.02 3.42
C PHE A 129 9.02 -8.05 2.25
N PRO A 130 9.57 -8.50 1.12
CA PRO A 130 9.91 -7.61 0.03
C PRO A 130 8.72 -7.44 -0.92
N VAL A 131 8.60 -6.26 -1.54
CA VAL A 131 7.41 -5.86 -2.30
C VAL A 131 7.13 -6.71 -3.54
N GLU A 132 8.15 -7.35 -4.09
CA GLU A 132 8.06 -8.25 -5.24
C GLU A 132 7.23 -9.51 -4.96
N ASN A 133 7.18 -9.96 -3.71
CA ASN A 133 6.41 -11.15 -3.31
C ASN A 133 4.93 -10.87 -3.05
N GLU A 134 4.53 -9.61 -3.16
CA GLU A 134 3.22 -9.09 -2.77
C GLU A 134 2.36 -8.84 -4.01
N LEU A 135 1.06 -8.56 -3.85
CA LEU A 135 0.13 -8.27 -4.94
C LEU A 135 -0.12 -6.76 -5.03
N LEU A 136 0.91 -6.00 -5.42
CA LEU A 136 0.87 -4.53 -5.49
C LEU A 136 0.86 -4.08 -6.94
N PHE A 137 -0.24 -3.45 -7.36
CA PHE A 137 -0.46 -3.11 -8.76
C PHE A 137 -1.08 -1.74 -8.99
N GLU A 138 -0.87 -1.23 -10.20
CA GLU A 138 -1.53 -0.06 -10.74
C GLU A 138 -2.09 -0.37 -12.13
N TYR A 139 -3.15 0.32 -12.55
CA TYR A 139 -3.72 0.15 -13.88
C TYR A 139 -4.38 1.42 -14.38
N LYS A 140 -3.90 1.96 -15.51
CA LYS A 140 -4.47 3.13 -16.20
C LYS A 140 -4.74 4.34 -15.28
N ASN A 141 -3.88 4.54 -14.27
CA ASN A 141 -3.92 5.74 -13.44
C ASN A 141 -3.51 6.97 -14.26
N THR A 142 -4.07 8.13 -13.93
CA THR A 142 -3.82 9.43 -14.57
C THR A 142 -3.37 10.46 -13.52
N GLY A 143 -3.12 11.70 -13.92
CA GLY A 143 -2.65 12.77 -13.02
C GLY A 143 -1.13 12.91 -12.99
N LYS A 144 -0.66 13.99 -12.36
CA LYS A 144 0.75 14.43 -12.42
C LYS A 144 1.74 13.38 -11.89
N TYR A 145 1.32 12.55 -10.94
CA TYR A 145 2.19 11.59 -10.24
C TYR A 145 1.83 10.13 -10.51
N ALA A 146 0.99 9.86 -11.51
CA ALA A 146 0.77 8.54 -12.08
C ALA A 146 1.93 8.14 -13.01
N THR A 147 3.10 7.96 -12.43
CA THR A 147 4.32 7.54 -13.14
C THR A 147 4.40 6.03 -13.28
N LYS A 148 5.25 5.56 -14.21
CA LYS A 148 5.62 4.15 -14.40
C LYS A 148 7.11 3.97 -14.10
N GLY A 149 7.52 2.73 -13.84
CA GLY A 149 8.92 2.39 -13.51
C GLY A 149 9.14 2.11 -12.03
N GLY A 150 10.40 1.90 -11.62
CA GLY A 150 10.74 1.48 -10.26
C GLY A 150 10.02 0.19 -9.87
N ASN A 151 9.42 0.17 -8.68
CA ASN A 151 8.61 -0.95 -8.20
C ASN A 151 7.10 -0.84 -8.50
N ARG A 152 6.69 0.04 -9.42
CA ARG A 152 5.28 0.34 -9.75
C ARG A 152 4.73 -0.62 -10.82
N ARG A 153 4.57 -1.90 -10.47
CA ARG A 153 4.04 -2.94 -11.39
C ARG A 153 2.67 -2.54 -11.95
N GLN A 154 2.54 -2.63 -13.26
CA GLN A 154 1.30 -2.33 -13.97
C GLN A 154 0.58 -3.63 -14.33
N LEU A 155 -0.74 -3.68 -14.16
CA LEU A 155 -1.54 -4.76 -14.75
C LEU A 155 -1.56 -4.61 -16.27
N THR A 156 -1.56 -5.73 -16.97
CA THR A 156 -1.98 -5.77 -18.37
C THR A 156 -3.50 -5.67 -18.49
N ASP A 157 -4.02 -5.33 -19.67
CA ASP A 157 -5.47 -5.34 -19.91
C ASP A 157 -6.09 -6.72 -19.60
N ALA A 158 -5.39 -7.81 -19.95
CA ALA A 158 -5.81 -9.18 -19.66
C ALA A 158 -5.82 -9.50 -18.16
N GLN A 159 -4.91 -8.91 -17.36
CA GLN A 159 -4.93 -9.08 -15.91
C GLN A 159 -6.02 -8.21 -15.25
N ALA A 160 -6.23 -7.00 -15.77
CA ALA A 160 -7.17 -6.02 -15.23
C ALA A 160 -8.63 -6.51 -15.24
N VAL A 161 -8.98 -7.49 -16.09
CA VAL A 161 -10.32 -8.14 -16.05
C VAL A 161 -10.64 -8.82 -14.72
N ASN A 162 -9.61 -9.15 -13.92
CA ASN A 162 -9.77 -9.76 -12.59
C ASN A 162 -9.79 -8.74 -11.44
N TYR A 163 -9.52 -7.46 -11.74
CA TYR A 163 -9.45 -6.36 -10.78
C TYR A 163 -10.58 -5.36 -10.99
N THR A 164 -11.83 -5.84 -11.00
CA THR A 164 -13.04 -5.00 -11.06
C THR A 164 -13.82 -5.09 -9.73
N PRO A 165 -14.69 -4.12 -9.42
CA PRO A 165 -15.58 -4.22 -8.28
C PRO A 165 -16.38 -5.54 -8.24
N GLU A 166 -16.93 -5.96 -9.38
CA GLU A 166 -17.71 -7.20 -9.49
C GLU A 166 -16.86 -8.44 -9.17
N LYS A 167 -15.62 -8.47 -9.65
CA LYS A 167 -14.71 -9.57 -9.32
C LYS A 167 -14.34 -9.55 -7.84
N PHE A 168 -14.13 -8.37 -7.24
CA PHE A 168 -13.73 -8.26 -5.84
C PHE A 168 -14.88 -8.63 -4.88
N LEU A 169 -16.10 -8.16 -5.16
CA LEU A 169 -17.27 -8.35 -4.31
C LEU A 169 -18.02 -9.66 -4.57
N GLY A 170 -17.76 -10.32 -5.71
CA GLY A 170 -18.41 -11.58 -6.09
C GLY A 170 -19.91 -11.38 -6.24
N ASP A 171 -20.69 -12.24 -5.57
CA ASP A 171 -22.16 -12.20 -5.61
C ASP A 171 -22.75 -11.06 -4.78
N TRP A 172 -21.95 -10.44 -3.89
CA TRP A 172 -22.43 -9.34 -3.08
C TRP A 172 -22.53 -8.05 -3.91
N LYS A 173 -23.76 -7.54 -4.02
CA LYS A 173 -24.07 -6.27 -4.69
C LYS A 173 -24.51 -5.25 -3.66
N PRO A 174 -23.65 -4.29 -3.28
CA PRO A 174 -24.04 -3.22 -2.36
C PRO A 174 -25.22 -2.45 -2.94
N VAL A 175 -26.35 -2.47 -2.24
CA VAL A 175 -27.52 -1.67 -2.60
C VAL A 175 -27.48 -0.35 -1.83
N LYS A 176 -27.82 0.74 -2.51
CA LYS A 176 -28.03 2.02 -1.85
C LYS A 176 -29.24 1.86 -0.92
N ARG A 177 -29.08 2.11 0.39
CA ARG A 177 -30.25 2.37 1.23
C ARG A 177 -30.87 3.66 0.73
N VAL A 178 -32.07 3.54 0.17
CA VAL A 178 -32.96 4.66 -0.16
C VAL A 178 -33.52 5.27 1.11
#